data_AF-A0AAD8HE59-F1
#
_entry.id   AF-A0AAD8HE59-F1
#
_cell.length_a   1.000
_cell.length_b   1.000
_cell.length_c   1.000
_cell.angle_alpha   90.00
_cell.angle_beta   90.00
_cell.angle_gamma   90.00
#
_symmetry.space_group_name_H-M   'P 1'
#
loop_
_entity.id
_entity.type
_entity.pdbx_description
1 polymer ?
#
loop_
_entity_poly.entity_id
_entity_poly.type
_entity_poly.pdbx_seq_one_letter_code
_entity_poly.pdbx_strand_id
1 'polypeptide(L)'
;MEKSLLFKDANISKEVSAQMVSQLSGYLERIGASNTIPLDYGSKDFFSNIVGGLLKVDRVERGHISLLLRVKAAVTNVFGGMHGAVASVAEMVAVACARTVAEVIVDASVVRSGRNLTVVAVEFRMKESEMLVYTSRATLDTMPVASL
;
A
#
# COMPACT_ATOMS: atom_id res chain seq x y z
N MET A 1 30.82 -5.35 -15.94
CA MET A 1 29.43 -5.81 -16.05
C MET A 1 29.23 -6.86 -14.96
N GLU A 2 28.99 -6.40 -13.74
CA GLU A 2 28.99 -7.21 -12.52
C GLU A 2 27.61 -7.87 -12.37
N LYS A 3 27.58 -9.21 -12.37
CA LYS A 3 26.37 -10.01 -12.14
C LYS A 3 25.93 -9.82 -10.69
N SER A 4 24.68 -9.42 -10.48
CA SER A 4 24.11 -9.28 -9.14
C SER A 4 24.20 -10.62 -8.38
N LEU A 5 24.81 -10.58 -7.20
CA LEU A 5 25.29 -11.73 -6.42
C LEU A 5 24.17 -12.53 -5.71
N LEU A 6 22.89 -12.18 -5.89
CA LEU A 6 21.77 -12.74 -5.13
C LEU A 6 21.15 -14.01 -5.72
N PHE A 7 21.42 -14.34 -6.99
CA PHE A 7 20.87 -15.54 -7.64
C PHE A 7 21.85 -16.73 -7.68
N LYS A 8 22.97 -16.66 -6.94
CA LYS A 8 23.97 -17.74 -6.95
C LYS A 8 23.41 -19.10 -6.49
N ASP A 9 22.37 -19.10 -5.65
CA ASP A 9 21.77 -20.31 -5.07
C ASP A 9 20.36 -20.63 -5.59
N ALA A 10 19.87 -19.91 -6.61
CA ALA A 10 18.56 -20.16 -7.18
C ALA A 10 18.54 -21.46 -8.00
N ASN A 11 17.72 -22.43 -7.59
CA ASN A 11 17.61 -23.72 -8.25
C ASN A 11 16.73 -23.60 -9.52
N ILE A 12 17.36 -23.59 -10.69
CA ILE A 12 16.64 -23.46 -11.97
C ILE A 12 16.17 -24.85 -12.43
N SER A 13 14.86 -25.04 -12.55
CA SER A 13 14.30 -26.28 -13.11
C SER A 13 14.79 -26.48 -14.55
N LYS A 14 15.12 -27.73 -14.92
CA LYS A 14 15.63 -28.10 -16.25
C LYS A 14 14.65 -27.83 -17.40
N GLU A 15 13.37 -27.61 -17.08
CA GLU A 15 12.30 -27.35 -18.06
C GLU A 15 12.20 -25.87 -18.49
N VAL A 16 12.91 -24.96 -17.83
CA VAL A 16 12.79 -23.52 -18.10
C VAL A 16 13.81 -23.08 -19.14
N SER A 17 13.35 -22.40 -20.19
CA SER A 17 14.23 -21.89 -21.25
C SER A 17 15.16 -20.78 -20.74
N ALA A 18 16.39 -20.73 -21.25
CA ALA A 18 17.37 -19.70 -20.88
C ALA A 18 16.85 -18.27 -21.15
N GLN A 19 16.00 -18.11 -22.18
CA GLN A 19 15.35 -16.85 -22.51
C GLN A 19 14.36 -16.42 -21.42
N MET A 20 13.55 -17.36 -20.91
CA MET A 20 12.60 -17.08 -19.83
C MET A 20 13.33 -16.74 -18.52
N VAL A 21 14.43 -17.43 -18.20
CA VAL A 21 15.28 -17.08 -17.04
C VAL A 21 15.82 -15.66 -17.18
N SER A 22 16.38 -15.30 -18.34
CA SER A 22 16.92 -13.95 -18.56
C SER A 22 15.84 -12.86 -18.45
N GLN A 23 14.64 -13.11 -18.97
CA GLN A 23 13.53 -12.17 -18.87
C GLN A 23 13.04 -12.02 -17.42
N LEU A 24 12.93 -13.12 -16.68
CA LEU A 24 12.51 -13.11 -15.28
C LEU A 24 13.57 -12.43 -14.40
N SER A 25 14.86 -12.73 -14.58
CA SER A 25 15.94 -12.06 -13.85
C SER A 25 15.94 -10.56 -14.10
N GLY A 26 15.84 -10.13 -15.36
CA GLY A 26 15.75 -8.70 -15.70
C GLY A 26 14.49 -8.04 -15.12
N TYR A 27 13.37 -8.76 -15.07
CA TYR A 27 12.15 -8.28 -14.41
C TYR A 27 12.35 -8.10 -12.90
N LEU A 28 12.93 -9.09 -12.22
CA LEU A 28 13.18 -9.08 -10.77
C LEU A 28 14.16 -7.98 -10.36
N GLU A 29 15.23 -7.78 -11.13
CA GLU A 29 16.16 -6.67 -10.94
C GLU A 29 15.44 -5.32 -11.12
N ARG A 30 14.59 -5.20 -12.15
CA ARG A 30 13.83 -3.97 -12.41
C ARG A 30 12.84 -3.61 -11.32
N ILE A 31 12.21 -4.59 -10.67
CA ILE A 31 11.33 -4.34 -9.52
C ILE A 31 12.10 -4.19 -8.20
N GLY A 32 13.44 -4.29 -8.23
CA GLY A 32 14.27 -4.15 -7.05
C GLY A 32 14.09 -5.29 -6.05
N ALA A 33 13.75 -6.51 -6.51
CA ALA A 33 13.60 -7.68 -5.63
C ALA A 33 14.90 -8.01 -4.87
N SER A 34 16.04 -7.56 -5.39
CA SER A 34 17.38 -7.68 -4.81
C SER A 34 17.80 -6.47 -3.96
N ASN A 35 16.98 -5.42 -3.89
CA ASN A 35 17.28 -4.25 -3.07
C ASN A 35 17.08 -4.58 -1.60
N THR A 36 17.91 -3.98 -0.75
CA THR A 36 17.73 -4.09 0.70
C THR A 36 16.43 -3.39 1.09
N ILE A 37 15.54 -4.12 1.76
CA ILE A 37 14.33 -3.53 2.35
C ILE A 37 14.80 -2.50 3.40
N PRO A 38 14.24 -1.29 3.42
CA PRO A 38 14.56 -0.30 4.44
C PRO A 38 14.45 -0.91 5.84
N LEU A 39 15.46 -0.70 6.69
CA LEU A 39 15.53 -1.28 8.04
C LEU A 39 14.32 -0.92 8.92
N ASP A 40 13.62 0.16 8.58
CA ASP A 40 12.47 0.70 9.30
C ASP A 40 11.11 0.21 8.75
N TYR A 41 11.06 -0.77 7.84
CA TYR A 41 9.80 -1.28 7.28
C TYR A 41 8.80 -1.79 8.33
N GLY A 42 9.32 -2.33 9.45
CA GLY A 42 8.53 -2.81 10.59
C GLY A 42 8.21 -1.72 11.62
N SER A 43 8.65 -0.48 11.40
CA SER A 43 8.34 0.61 12.30
C SER A 43 6.84 0.94 12.28
N LYS A 44 6.33 1.34 13.43
CA LYS A 44 4.95 1.84 13.55
C LYS A 44 4.77 3.01 12.58
N ASP A 45 3.64 3.04 11.87
CA ASP A 45 3.26 4.08 10.91
C ASP A 45 4.15 4.20 9.65
N PHE A 46 5.01 3.22 9.35
CA PHE A 46 5.86 3.23 8.14
C PHE A 46 5.05 3.49 6.85
N PHE A 47 3.98 2.73 6.63
CA PHE A 47 3.10 2.91 5.47
C PHE A 47 2.36 4.25 5.50
N SER A 48 1.89 4.68 6.68
CA SER A 48 1.22 5.97 6.88
C SER A 48 2.13 7.13 6.50
N ASN A 49 3.41 7.04 6.85
CA ASN A 49 4.44 8.03 6.54
C ASN A 49 4.79 8.06 5.06
N ILE A 50 4.83 6.89 4.40
CA ILE A 50 4.99 6.81 2.95
C ILE A 50 3.82 7.52 2.27
N VAL A 51 2.58 7.11 2.57
CA VAL A 51 1.37 7.64 1.92
C VAL A 51 1.22 9.14 2.22
N GLY A 52 1.39 9.56 3.47
CA GLY A 52 1.35 10.96 3.88
C GLY A 52 2.45 11.79 3.22
N GLY A 53 3.65 11.23 3.04
CA GLY A 53 4.77 11.89 2.34
C GLY A 53 4.58 12.06 0.83
N LEU A 54 3.55 11.45 0.24
CA LEU A 54 3.12 11.73 -1.14
C LEU A 54 2.15 12.91 -1.21
N LEU A 55 1.51 13.26 -0.10
CA LEU A 55 0.45 14.26 -0.05
C LEU A 55 1.00 15.61 0.39
N LYS A 56 0.65 16.65 -0.36
CA LYS A 56 0.83 18.04 0.07
C LYS A 56 -0.53 18.69 0.18
N VAL A 57 -0.90 19.10 1.38
CA VAL A 57 -2.15 19.82 1.63
C VAL A 57 -2.09 21.17 0.92
N ASP A 58 -3.16 21.48 0.18
CA ASP A 58 -3.33 22.76 -0.50
C ASP A 58 -4.33 23.63 0.25
N ARG A 59 -5.54 23.10 0.49
CA ARG A 59 -6.63 23.81 1.17
C ARG A 59 -7.41 22.88 2.08
N VAL A 60 -7.77 23.37 3.26
CA VAL A 60 -8.60 22.65 4.24
C VAL A 60 -9.76 23.54 4.64
N GLU A 61 -10.97 23.07 4.37
CA GLU A 61 -12.23 23.70 4.72
C GLU A 61 -13.16 22.66 5.34
N ARG A 62 -14.20 23.14 6.00
CA ARG A 62 -15.23 22.27 6.56
C ARG A 62 -15.92 21.48 5.44
N GLY A 63 -15.77 20.16 5.46
CA GLY A 63 -16.32 19.22 4.48
C GLY A 63 -15.58 19.19 3.16
N HIS A 64 -14.44 19.88 3.04
CA HIS A 64 -13.72 19.98 1.78
C HIS A 64 -12.22 20.09 2.00
N ILE A 65 -11.46 19.17 1.44
CA ILE A 65 -10.00 19.24 1.42
C ILE A 65 -9.48 19.14 0.00
N SER A 66 -8.47 19.95 -0.31
CA SER A 66 -7.74 19.91 -1.57
C SER A 66 -6.27 19.63 -1.28
N LEU A 67 -5.70 18.74 -2.08
CA LEU A 67 -4.35 18.23 -1.86
C LEU A 67 -3.71 17.82 -3.18
N LEU A 68 -2.40 17.97 -3.22
CA LEU A 68 -1.54 17.59 -4.34
C LEU A 68 -0.90 16.25 -4.03
N LEU A 69 -1.04 15.30 -4.95
CA LEU A 69 -0.42 13.98 -4.87
C LEU A 69 0.86 13.95 -5.71
N ARG A 70 2.01 13.80 -5.05
CA ARG A 70 3.30 13.59 -5.71
C ARG A 70 3.54 12.10 -5.89
N VAL A 71 3.40 11.64 -7.13
CA VAL A 71 3.69 10.25 -7.49
C VAL A 71 5.21 10.04 -7.51
N LYS A 72 5.70 9.13 -6.66
CA LYS A 72 7.12 8.71 -6.61
C LYS A 72 7.25 7.30 -7.16
N ALA A 73 8.43 6.96 -7.69
CA ALA A 73 8.73 5.62 -8.22
C ALA A 73 8.44 4.49 -7.20
N ALA A 74 8.66 4.76 -5.91
CA ALA A 74 8.39 3.82 -4.82
C ALA A 74 6.93 3.39 -4.68
N VAL A 75 5.98 4.09 -5.30
CA VAL A 75 4.53 3.80 -5.22
C VAL A 75 3.87 3.60 -6.58
N THR A 76 4.69 3.50 -7.64
CA THR A 76 4.25 3.18 -8.99
C THR A 76 4.63 1.77 -9.37
N ASN A 77 3.78 1.10 -10.14
CA ASN A 77 4.11 -0.11 -10.84
C ASN A 77 5.07 0.16 -12.01
N VAL A 78 5.47 -0.92 -12.65
CA VAL A 78 6.40 -0.91 -13.78
C VAL A 78 5.86 -0.21 -15.04
N PHE A 79 4.55 0.01 -15.11
CA PHE A 79 3.87 0.77 -16.16
C PHE A 79 3.74 2.26 -15.80
N GLY A 80 4.29 2.70 -14.67
CA GLY A 80 4.24 4.08 -14.18
C GLY A 80 2.92 4.46 -13.50
N GLY A 81 1.97 3.54 -13.38
CA GLY A 81 0.70 3.76 -12.67
C GLY A 81 0.82 3.42 -11.18
N MET A 82 0.11 4.11 -10.31
CA MET A 82 0.10 3.75 -8.88
C MET A 82 -0.57 2.38 -8.68
N HIS A 83 0.08 1.47 -7.96
CA HIS A 83 -0.48 0.16 -7.62
C HIS A 83 -0.51 0.00 -6.09
N GLY A 84 -1.69 -0.34 -5.54
CA GLY A 84 -1.95 -0.41 -4.10
C GLY A 84 -2.09 0.94 -3.40
N ALA A 85 -1.20 1.90 -3.67
CA ALA A 85 -1.16 3.18 -2.96
C ALA A 85 -2.36 4.10 -3.19
N VAL A 86 -3.10 3.94 -4.30
CA VAL A 86 -4.28 4.77 -4.61
C VAL A 86 -5.37 4.58 -3.56
N ALA A 87 -5.62 3.34 -3.14
CA ALA A 87 -6.64 3.04 -2.14
C ALA A 87 -6.29 3.66 -0.80
N SER A 88 -5.03 3.54 -0.36
CA SER A 88 -4.56 4.14 0.89
C SER A 88 -4.63 5.67 0.87
N VAL A 89 -4.29 6.29 -0.26
CA VAL A 89 -4.45 7.75 -0.43
C VAL A 89 -5.93 8.13 -0.35
N ALA A 90 -6.81 7.44 -1.09
CA ALA A 90 -8.23 7.75 -1.10
C ALA A 90 -8.86 7.62 0.30
N GLU A 91 -8.49 6.57 1.05
CA GLU A 91 -8.91 6.38 2.43
C GLU A 91 -8.42 7.53 3.33
N MET A 92 -7.12 7.84 3.30
CA MET A 92 -6.55 8.92 4.13
C MET A 92 -7.23 10.27 3.87
N VAL A 93 -7.51 10.58 2.59
CA VAL A 93 -8.21 11.80 2.17
C VAL A 93 -9.67 11.79 2.64
N ALA A 94 -10.38 10.67 2.50
CA ALA A 94 -11.75 10.56 2.99
C ALA A 94 -11.85 10.78 4.50
N VAL A 95 -10.95 10.15 5.28
CA VAL A 95 -10.90 10.33 6.75
C VAL A 95 -10.55 11.76 7.11
N ALA A 96 -9.53 12.35 6.48
CA ALA A 96 -9.13 13.72 6.73
C ALA A 96 -10.27 14.70 6.42
N CYS A 97 -11.01 14.48 5.33
CA CYS A 97 -12.15 15.29 4.95
C CYS A 97 -13.28 15.18 5.96
N ALA A 98 -13.65 13.96 6.38
CA ALA A 98 -14.70 13.75 7.38
C ALA A 98 -14.38 14.47 8.70
N ARG A 99 -13.12 14.45 9.13
CA ARG A 99 -12.65 15.13 10.36
C ARG A 99 -12.74 16.66 10.30
N THR A 100 -12.89 17.28 9.14
CA THR A 100 -13.07 18.73 9.04
C THR A 100 -14.48 19.18 9.43
N VAL A 101 -15.47 18.28 9.43
CA VAL A 101 -16.89 18.62 9.67
C VAL A 101 -17.29 18.48 11.13
N ALA A 102 -16.80 17.41 11.78
CA ALA A 102 -17.08 17.05 13.17
C ALA A 102 -16.05 16.03 13.69
N GLU A 103 -16.02 15.84 15.01
CA GLU A 103 -15.35 14.67 15.58
C GLU A 103 -16.05 13.39 15.11
N VAL A 104 -15.29 12.46 14.56
CA VAL A 104 -15.79 11.16 14.07
C VAL A 104 -15.27 10.03 14.95
N ILE A 105 -16.17 9.13 15.31
CA ILE A 105 -15.87 7.82 15.90
C ILE A 105 -15.61 6.88 14.74
N VAL A 106 -14.48 6.16 14.80
CA VAL A 106 -14.07 5.21 13.76
C VAL A 106 -14.11 3.83 14.36
N ASP A 107 -14.98 2.97 13.82
CA ASP A 107 -15.10 1.58 14.21
C ASP A 107 -14.61 0.69 13.06
N ALA A 108 -13.66 -0.19 13.35
CA ALA A 108 -13.16 -1.15 12.38
C ALA A 108 -13.44 -2.57 12.86
N SER A 109 -14.02 -3.39 11.99
CA SER A 109 -14.31 -4.80 12.28
C SER A 109 -13.83 -5.70 11.16
N VAL A 110 -13.27 -6.85 11.54
CA VAL A 110 -12.88 -7.89 10.58
C VAL A 110 -14.15 -8.60 10.11
N VAL A 111 -14.55 -8.36 8.87
CA VAL A 111 -15.74 -8.98 8.25
C VAL A 111 -15.45 -10.41 7.83
N ARG A 112 -14.23 -10.67 7.35
CA ARG A 112 -13.79 -12.00 6.92
C ARG A 112 -12.30 -12.13 7.13
N SER A 113 -11.86 -13.23 7.73
CA SER A 113 -10.44 -13.59 7.79
C SER A 113 -10.24 -14.99 7.22
N GLY A 114 -9.33 -15.11 6.27
CA GLY A 114 -8.91 -16.35 5.63
C GLY A 114 -7.38 -16.46 5.62
N ARG A 115 -6.85 -17.55 5.04
CA ARG A 115 -5.40 -17.85 5.06
C ARG A 115 -4.53 -16.74 4.48
N ASN A 116 -4.97 -16.13 3.38
CA ASN A 116 -4.20 -15.10 2.66
C ASN A 116 -5.01 -13.82 2.44
N LEU A 117 -6.18 -13.69 3.05
CA LEU A 117 -7.13 -12.61 2.78
C LEU A 117 -7.82 -12.20 4.08
N THR A 118 -7.74 -10.93 4.43
CA THR A 118 -8.50 -10.34 5.52
C THR A 118 -9.30 -9.15 4.99
N VAL A 119 -10.61 -9.17 5.19
CA VAL A 119 -11.52 -8.08 4.84
C VAL A 119 -11.91 -7.36 6.12
N VAL A 120 -11.63 -6.06 6.17
CA VAL A 120 -11.98 -5.17 7.28
C VAL A 120 -13.02 -4.18 6.79
N ALA A 121 -14.13 -4.05 7.50
CA ALA A 121 -15.06 -2.94 7.33
C ALA A 121 -14.68 -1.84 8.31
N VAL A 122 -14.63 -0.61 7.81
CA VAL A 122 -14.38 0.60 8.59
C VAL A 122 -15.61 1.49 8.47
N GLU A 123 -16.18 1.87 9.59
CA GLU A 123 -17.37 2.69 9.70
C GLU A 123 -17.02 3.99 10.43
N PHE A 124 -17.48 5.11 9.88
CA PHE A 124 -17.26 6.43 10.44
C PHE A 124 -18.59 6.99 10.89
N ARG A 125 -18.72 7.25 12.20
CA ARG A 125 -19.91 7.84 12.82
C ARG A 125 -19.60 9.22 13.37
N MET A 126 -20.49 10.19 13.18
CA MET A 126 -20.36 11.48 13.86
C MET A 126 -20.53 11.29 15.37
N LYS A 127 -19.65 11.88 16.18
CA LYS A 127 -19.72 11.76 17.64
C LYS A 127 -20.96 12.44 18.23
N GLU A 128 -21.43 13.52 17.61
CA GLU A 128 -22.59 14.30 18.10
C GLU A 128 -23.94 13.63 17.78
N SER A 129 -24.06 12.98 16.62
CA SER A 129 -25.34 12.44 16.13
C SER A 129 -25.38 10.92 16.00
N GLU A 130 -24.25 10.25 16.21
CA GLU A 130 -24.03 8.81 15.94
C GLU A 130 -24.38 8.35 14.51
N MET A 131 -24.62 9.29 13.60
CA MET A 131 -24.94 8.99 12.20
C MET A 131 -23.71 8.49 11.46
N LEU A 132 -23.92 7.41 10.70
CA LEU A 132 -22.94 6.85 9.78
C LEU A 132 -22.72 7.81 8.60
N VAL A 133 -21.49 8.30 8.45
CA VAL A 133 -21.09 9.24 7.40
C VAL A 133 -20.43 8.52 6.24
N TYR A 134 -19.59 7.54 6.54
CA TYR A 134 -18.78 6.86 5.54
C TYR A 134 -18.55 5.41 5.96
N THR A 135 -18.55 4.53 4.96
CA THR A 135 -18.16 3.14 5.11
C THR A 135 -17.09 2.81 4.09
N SER A 136 -16.03 2.16 4.55
CA SER A 136 -14.99 1.62 3.70
C SER A 136 -14.88 0.12 3.96
N ARG A 137 -14.54 -0.63 2.92
CA ARG A 137 -14.19 -2.05 3.04
C ARG A 137 -12.81 -2.24 2.45
N ALA A 138 -11.83 -2.44 3.32
CA ALA A 138 -10.46 -2.75 2.96
C ALA A 138 -10.30 -4.27 2.84
N THR A 139 -9.80 -4.71 1.70
CA THR A 139 -9.41 -6.10 1.47
C THR A 139 -7.89 -6.16 1.49
N LEU A 140 -7.34 -6.80 2.51
CA LEU A 140 -5.91 -6.98 2.70
C LEU A 140 -5.52 -8.39 2.28
N ASP A 141 -4.64 -8.49 1.28
CA ASP A 141 -4.02 -9.75 0.90
C ASP A 141 -2.77 -9.97 1.77
N THR A 142 -2.87 -10.90 2.72
CA THR A 142 -1.72 -11.32 3.52
C THR A 142 -0.93 -12.33 2.71
N MET A 143 0.15 -11.87 2.07
CA MET A 143 1.11 -12.80 1.50
C MET A 143 1.97 -13.37 2.64
N PRO A 144 2.04 -14.70 2.83
CA PRO A 144 2.95 -15.26 3.81
C PRO A 144 4.37 -14.79 3.48
N VAL A 145 5.13 -14.40 4.50
CA VAL A 145 6.56 -14.15 4.36
C VAL A 145 7.14 -15.41 3.74
N ALA A 146 7.71 -15.29 2.53
CA ALA A 146 8.41 -16.39 1.90
C ALA A 146 9.48 -16.86 2.89
N SER A 147 9.31 -18.06 3.44
CA SER A 147 10.37 -18.71 4.18
C SER A 147 11.52 -18.90 3.21
N LEU A 148 12.61 -18.16 3.45
CA LEU A 148 13.87 -18.31 2.73
C LEU A 148 14.53 -19.64 3.09
#